data_AF-A0A8J7DRJ6-F1
#
_entry.id   AF-A0A8J7DRJ6-F1
#
_cell.length_a   1.000
_cell.length_b   1.000
_cell.length_c   1.000
_cell.angle_alpha   90.00
_cell.angle_beta   90.00
_cell.angle_gamma   90.00
#
_symmetry.space_group_name_H-M   'P 1'
#
loop_
_entity.id
_entity.type
_entity.pdbx_description
1 polymer ?
#
loop_
_entity_poly.entity_id
_entity_poly.type
_entity_poly.pdbx_seq_one_letter_code
_entity_poly.pdbx_strand_id
1 'polypeptide(L)'
;MKDILPDASINISDSTPREFLDRMAGLADKSDFLKVQKNYDSILNMDVLNFLHEGSLYEGLVGQLIYIPKNGSMICVEVRANWGMLENQPSYDAYVETLNLIFLDLIRTYNKTYGTRYRLAIQGKGATKPKLSPKTQEMFDAFVTLANKNSLHPLDWERFYEFARACHVFRTKTNEENVFRLLVHAGFDEEYALKIATVYGHLREFQRYI
;
A
#
# COMPACT_ATOMS: atom_id res chain seq x y z
N MET A 1 -10.80 -8.34 -12.62
CA MET A 1 -9.99 -8.33 -11.39
C MET A 1 -9.06 -7.13 -11.49
N LYS A 2 -9.35 -6.07 -10.72
CA LYS A 2 -8.48 -4.89 -10.66
C LYS A 2 -7.18 -5.24 -9.93
N ASP A 3 -6.07 -4.75 -10.46
CA ASP A 3 -4.76 -4.99 -9.87
C ASP A 3 -4.59 -4.16 -8.60
N ILE A 4 -3.97 -4.78 -7.59
CA ILE A 4 -3.52 -4.10 -6.39
C ILE A 4 -2.24 -3.34 -6.72
N LEU A 5 -2.21 -2.05 -6.40
CA LEU A 5 -0.99 -1.28 -6.48
C LEU A 5 0.00 -1.80 -5.42
N PRO A 6 1.22 -2.18 -5.81
CA PRO A 6 2.20 -2.72 -4.88
C PRO A 6 2.68 -1.66 -3.91
N ASP A 7 2.93 -2.05 -2.65
CA ASP A 7 3.78 -1.23 -1.80
C ASP A 7 5.19 -1.17 -2.42
N ALA A 8 5.78 0.01 -2.37
CA ALA A 8 7.16 0.22 -2.74
C ALA A 8 7.93 0.87 -1.59
N SER A 9 9.19 0.49 -1.44
CA SER A 9 10.04 1.01 -0.36
C SER A 9 11.52 1.02 -0.72
N ILE A 10 12.29 1.80 0.03
CA ILE A 10 13.75 1.85 -0.04
C ILE A 10 14.29 1.71 1.38
N ASN A 11 15.20 0.76 1.59
CA ASN A 11 15.93 0.64 2.85
C ASN A 11 17.23 1.42 2.76
N ILE A 12 17.41 2.40 3.66
CA ILE A 12 18.53 3.34 3.69
C ILE A 12 19.43 3.09 4.91
N SER A 13 19.89 1.86 5.09
CA SER A 13 20.65 1.42 6.29
C SER A 13 21.86 2.28 6.66
N ASP A 14 22.44 2.99 5.69
CA ASP A 14 23.72 3.69 5.84
C ASP A 14 23.57 5.22 5.92
N SER A 15 22.34 5.75 6.05
CA SER A 15 22.07 7.19 6.13
C SER A 15 20.87 7.48 7.03
N THR A 16 20.80 8.71 7.56
CA THR A 16 19.60 9.14 8.27
C THR A 16 18.47 9.42 7.26
N PRO A 17 17.19 9.15 7.60
CA PRO A 17 16.06 9.43 6.71
C PRO A 17 16.02 10.87 6.20
N ARG A 18 16.29 11.84 7.06
CA ARG A 18 16.27 13.25 6.69
C ARG A 18 17.38 13.61 5.70
N GLU A 19 18.60 13.13 5.95
CA GLU A 19 19.75 13.32 5.05
C GLU A 19 19.50 12.68 3.68
N PHE A 20 18.93 11.48 3.65
CA PHE A 20 18.54 10.81 2.41
C PHE A 20 17.53 11.65 1.62
N LEU A 21 16.45 12.12 2.26
CA LEU A 21 15.43 12.96 1.61
C LEU A 21 16.03 14.27 1.09
N ASP A 22 16.86 14.95 1.88
CA ASP A 22 17.47 16.22 1.45
C ASP A 22 18.44 16.05 0.28
N ARG A 23 19.19 14.94 0.24
CA ARG A 23 20.05 14.60 -0.89
C ARG A 23 19.26 14.24 -2.14
N MET A 24 18.17 13.47 -1.99
CA MET A 24 17.28 13.15 -3.10
C MET A 24 16.63 14.41 -3.69
N ALA A 25 16.20 15.34 -2.84
CA ALA A 25 15.71 16.65 -3.26
C ALA A 25 16.76 17.40 -4.09
N GLY A 26 18.00 17.50 -3.59
CA GLY A 26 19.07 18.20 -4.31
C GLY A 26 19.51 17.53 -5.62
N LEU A 27 19.24 16.23 -5.81
CA LEU A 27 19.41 15.56 -7.09
C LEU A 27 18.25 15.87 -8.04
N ALA A 28 17.01 15.85 -7.55
CA ALA A 28 15.84 16.16 -8.36
C ALA A 28 15.75 17.63 -8.77
N ASP A 29 16.24 18.57 -7.95
CA ASP A 29 16.33 19.99 -8.30
C ASP A 29 17.25 20.26 -9.51
N LYS A 30 18.08 19.28 -9.92
CA LYS A 30 18.90 19.35 -11.14
C LYS A 30 18.21 18.72 -12.35
N SER A 31 17.01 18.18 -12.19
CA SER A 31 16.20 17.63 -13.26
C SER A 31 15.30 18.71 -13.84
N ASP A 32 15.19 18.77 -15.15
CA ASP A 32 14.30 19.72 -15.84
C ASP A 32 12.82 19.33 -15.74
N PHE A 33 12.51 18.11 -15.28
CA PHE A 33 11.16 17.53 -15.32
C PHE A 33 10.51 17.35 -13.95
N LEU A 34 11.27 17.54 -12.87
CA LEU A 34 10.81 17.31 -11.51
C LEU A 34 10.89 18.59 -10.68
N LYS A 35 9.75 19.01 -10.15
CA LYS A 35 9.68 20.06 -9.13
C LYS A 35 9.57 19.42 -7.75
N VAL A 36 10.39 19.87 -6.81
CA VAL A 36 10.47 19.29 -5.46
C VAL A 36 9.62 20.10 -4.48
N GLN A 37 8.90 19.40 -3.58
CA GLN A 37 8.29 20.00 -2.39
C GLN A 37 8.62 19.18 -1.14
N LYS A 38 9.12 19.86 -0.10
CA LYS A 38 9.47 19.27 1.18
C LYS A 38 8.38 19.57 2.20
N ASN A 39 7.78 18.53 2.78
CA ASN A 39 6.78 18.63 3.84
C ASN A 39 7.26 17.80 5.02
N TYR A 40 8.08 18.45 5.83
CA TYR A 40 8.74 17.86 6.98
C TYR A 40 7.98 18.14 8.26
N ASP A 41 8.08 17.23 9.22
CA ASP A 41 7.43 17.37 10.53
C ASP A 41 5.93 17.67 10.40
N SER A 42 5.29 17.05 9.40
CA SER A 42 3.87 17.25 9.14
C SER A 42 3.02 16.83 10.34
N ILE A 43 1.75 17.22 10.36
CA ILE A 43 0.78 16.96 11.47
C ILE A 43 0.76 15.48 11.90
N LEU A 44 1.18 14.56 11.04
CA LEU A 44 1.22 13.11 11.27
C LEU A 44 2.59 12.58 11.74
N ASN A 45 3.52 13.45 12.14
CA ASN A 45 4.89 13.10 12.54
C ASN A 45 5.62 12.27 11.47
N MET A 46 5.53 12.72 10.23
CA MET A 46 6.16 12.10 9.07
C MET A 46 6.83 13.16 8.19
N ASP A 47 7.91 12.76 7.54
CA ASP A 47 8.61 13.57 6.55
C ASP A 47 8.23 13.09 5.16
N VAL A 48 7.74 14.01 4.34
CA VAL A 48 7.29 13.73 2.97
C VAL A 48 8.07 14.60 2.00
N LEU A 49 8.66 13.96 0.99
CA LEU A 49 9.28 14.61 -0.15
C LEU A 49 8.48 14.28 -1.41
N ASN A 50 7.93 15.31 -2.04
CA ASN A 50 7.16 15.19 -3.27
C ASN A 50 8.00 15.58 -4.48
N PHE A 51 7.88 14.79 -5.55
CA PHE A 51 8.43 15.05 -6.87
C PHE A 51 7.26 15.23 -7.83
N LEU A 52 6.94 16.48 -8.16
CA LEU A 52 5.89 16.81 -9.12
C LEU A 52 6.48 16.66 -10.52
N HIS A 53 5.90 15.78 -11.33
CA HIS A 53 6.37 15.53 -12.69
C HIS A 53 5.65 16.45 -13.68
N GLU A 54 6.37 17.42 -14.25
CA GLU A 54 5.81 18.31 -15.27
C GLU A 54 5.77 17.59 -16.63
N GLY A 55 4.72 17.84 -17.42
CA GLY A 55 4.58 17.24 -18.76
C GLY A 55 4.27 15.73 -18.80
N SER A 56 3.87 15.14 -17.67
CA SER A 56 3.49 13.73 -17.60
C SER A 56 2.15 13.45 -18.30
N LEU A 57 1.95 12.21 -18.77
CA LEU A 57 0.67 11.74 -19.35
C LEU A 57 -0.48 11.73 -18.32
N TYR A 58 -0.14 11.65 -17.02
CA TYR A 58 -1.11 11.69 -15.94
C TYR A 58 -1.14 13.08 -15.31
N GLU A 59 -2.33 13.69 -15.28
CA GLU A 59 -2.51 14.99 -14.66
C GLU A 59 -2.20 14.92 -13.17
N GLY A 60 -1.43 15.88 -12.65
CA GLY A 60 -1.08 15.95 -11.24
C GLY A 60 -0.22 14.77 -10.75
N LEU A 61 0.61 14.18 -11.62
CA LEU A 61 1.51 13.11 -11.25
C LEU A 61 2.56 13.58 -10.23
N VAL A 62 2.58 12.90 -9.08
CA VAL A 62 3.49 13.14 -7.96
C VAL A 62 4.07 11.82 -7.49
N GLY A 63 5.40 11.70 -7.51
CA GLY A 63 6.11 10.67 -6.75
C GLY A 63 6.36 11.16 -5.33
N GLN A 64 6.21 10.30 -4.34
CA GLN A 64 6.44 10.63 -2.94
C GLN A 64 7.45 9.69 -2.29
N LEU A 65 8.36 10.25 -1.51
CA LEU A 65 9.16 9.53 -0.51
C LEU A 65 8.66 9.94 0.87
N ILE A 66 8.25 8.94 1.65
CA ILE A 66 7.58 9.12 2.93
C ILE A 66 8.41 8.40 3.99
N TYR A 67 8.95 9.15 4.93
CA TYR A 67 9.55 8.61 6.13
C TYR A 67 8.56 8.67 7.29
N ILE A 68 8.35 7.52 7.94
CA ILE A 68 7.55 7.40 9.16
C ILE A 68 8.48 6.89 10.26
N PRO A 69 8.65 7.61 11.39
CA PRO A 69 9.63 7.27 12.43
C PRO A 69 9.54 5.83 12.95
N LYS A 70 8.32 5.27 13.02
CA LYS A 70 8.08 3.89 13.46
C LYS A 70 8.65 2.81 12.53
N ASN A 71 9.04 3.17 11.30
CA ASN A 71 9.54 2.25 10.27
C ASN A 71 11.08 2.19 10.20
N GLY A 72 11.80 2.92 11.08
CA GLY A 72 13.27 2.87 11.14
C GLY A 72 13.93 3.40 9.86
N SER A 73 14.83 2.63 9.25
CA SER A 73 15.55 3.03 8.03
C SER A 73 14.76 2.81 6.74
N MET A 74 13.43 2.63 6.81
CA MET A 74 12.60 2.39 5.63
C MET A 74 11.91 3.67 5.17
N ILE A 75 12.08 3.98 3.89
CA ILE A 75 11.36 5.03 3.17
C ILE A 75 10.26 4.36 2.35
N CYS A 76 9.00 4.74 2.59
CA CYS A 76 7.87 4.33 1.76
C CYS A 76 7.87 5.16 0.47
N VAL A 77 7.56 4.50 -0.66
CA VAL A 77 7.51 5.13 -1.98
C VAL A 77 6.11 4.99 -2.54
N GLU A 78 5.52 6.11 -2.91
CA GLU A 78 4.18 6.16 -3.49
C GLU A 78 4.18 6.97 -4.78
N VAL A 79 3.22 6.69 -5.66
CA VAL A 79 2.89 7.57 -6.78
C VAL A 79 1.41 7.93 -6.72
N ARG A 80 1.12 9.22 -6.86
CA ARG A 80 -0.23 9.76 -6.92
C ARG A 80 -0.41 10.48 -8.23
N ALA A 81 -1.57 10.37 -8.82
CA ALA A 81 -1.98 11.22 -9.92
C ALA A 81 -3.49 11.43 -9.82
N ASN A 82 -4.02 12.36 -10.61
CA ASN A 82 -5.45 12.38 -10.90
C ASN A 82 -5.78 11.20 -11.82
N TRP A 83 -5.90 10.01 -11.25
CA TRP A 83 -6.19 8.78 -11.99
C TRP A 83 -7.59 8.76 -12.61
N GLY A 84 -8.43 9.80 -12.43
CA GLY A 84 -9.80 9.85 -12.93
C GLY A 84 -10.80 8.97 -12.15
N MET A 85 -11.99 8.78 -12.72
CA MET A 85 -13.03 7.87 -12.20
C MET A 85 -12.53 6.42 -12.09
N LEU A 86 -13.22 5.57 -11.34
CA LEU A 86 -12.89 4.16 -11.03
C LEU A 86 -12.48 3.27 -12.23
N GLU A 87 -12.80 3.65 -13.47
CA GLU A 87 -12.43 2.95 -14.70
C GLU A 87 -10.98 3.23 -15.17
N ASN A 88 -10.37 4.31 -14.67
CA ASN A 88 -9.04 4.78 -15.08
C ASN A 88 -7.94 4.54 -14.02
N GLN A 89 -8.22 3.75 -12.96
CA GLN A 89 -7.18 3.36 -12.01
C GLN A 89 -6.05 2.58 -12.72
N PRO A 90 -4.78 2.85 -12.38
CA PRO A 90 -3.65 2.19 -13.04
C PRO A 90 -3.64 0.70 -12.73
N SER A 91 -3.24 -0.11 -13.72
CA SER A 91 -2.89 -1.51 -13.49
C SER A 91 -1.61 -1.60 -12.63
N TYR A 92 -1.29 -2.80 -12.14
CA TYR A 92 -0.03 -3.03 -11.44
C TYR A 92 1.15 -2.59 -12.31
N ASP A 93 1.13 -3.01 -13.59
CA ASP A 93 2.23 -2.75 -14.52
C ASP A 93 2.38 -1.25 -14.80
N ALA A 94 1.26 -0.53 -15.01
CA ALA A 94 1.28 0.91 -15.23
C ALA A 94 1.80 1.67 -13.99
N TYR A 95 1.43 1.24 -12.79
CA TYR A 95 1.91 1.84 -11.56
C TYR A 95 3.40 1.58 -11.32
N VAL A 96 3.86 0.35 -11.56
CA VAL A 96 5.28 -0.01 -11.46
C VAL A 96 6.12 0.72 -12.51
N GLU A 97 5.61 0.87 -13.73
CA GLU A 97 6.24 1.67 -14.77
C GLU A 97 6.38 3.13 -14.33
N THR A 98 5.33 3.70 -13.76
CA THR A 98 5.34 5.09 -13.27
C THR A 98 6.29 5.28 -12.08
N LEU A 99 6.35 4.32 -11.15
CA LEU A 99 7.35 4.30 -10.08
C LEU A 99 8.77 4.31 -10.64
N ASN A 100 9.05 3.46 -11.61
CA ASN A 100 10.37 3.38 -12.23
C ASN A 100 10.72 4.66 -12.99
N LEU A 101 9.75 5.25 -13.72
CA LEU A 101 9.93 6.50 -14.45
C LEU A 101 10.45 7.62 -13.53
N ILE A 102 9.89 7.76 -12.33
CA ILE A 102 10.26 8.82 -11.39
C ILE A 102 11.54 8.46 -10.63
N PHE A 103 11.62 7.25 -10.08
CA PHE A 103 12.60 6.94 -9.04
C PHE A 103 13.85 6.19 -9.53
N LEU A 104 13.80 5.49 -10.66
CA LEU A 104 14.89 4.61 -11.07
C LEU A 104 16.19 5.38 -11.30
N ASP A 105 16.12 6.48 -12.05
CA ASP A 105 17.30 7.28 -12.38
C ASP A 105 17.74 8.15 -11.21
N LEU A 106 16.82 8.61 -10.35
CA LEU A 106 17.18 9.29 -9.10
C LEU A 106 17.97 8.36 -8.18
N ILE A 107 17.52 7.12 -7.97
CA ILE A 107 18.21 6.14 -7.13
C ILE A 107 19.57 5.75 -7.73
N ARG A 108 19.65 5.56 -9.05
CA ARG A 108 20.93 5.27 -9.73
C ARG A 108 21.92 6.42 -9.56
N THR A 109 21.46 7.66 -9.74
CA THR A 109 22.28 8.85 -9.57
C THR A 109 22.74 8.98 -8.13
N TYR A 110 21.83 8.80 -7.16
CA TYR A 110 22.15 8.80 -5.74
C TYR A 110 23.22 7.76 -5.40
N ASN A 111 23.03 6.51 -5.83
CA ASN A 111 23.97 5.42 -5.60
C ASN A 111 25.36 5.73 -6.16
N LYS A 112 25.42 6.30 -7.37
CA LYS A 112 26.68 6.71 -8.01
C LYS A 112 27.35 7.86 -7.26
N THR A 113 26.59 8.89 -6.87
CA THR A 113 27.12 10.09 -6.20
C THR A 113 27.62 9.82 -4.79
N TYR A 114 26.92 8.96 -4.04
CA TYR A 114 27.21 8.72 -2.61
C TYR A 114 27.82 7.34 -2.33
N GLY A 115 28.12 6.54 -3.36
CA GLY A 115 28.75 5.23 -3.20
C GLY A 115 27.85 4.19 -2.51
N THR A 116 26.54 4.33 -2.61
CA THR A 116 25.56 3.45 -1.95
C THR A 116 24.99 2.42 -2.94
N ARG A 117 24.16 1.48 -2.43
CA ARG A 117 23.54 0.41 -3.23
C ARG A 117 22.05 0.25 -2.91
N TYR A 118 21.36 1.36 -2.67
CA TYR A 118 19.93 1.34 -2.39
C TYR A 118 19.14 0.85 -3.59
N ARG A 119 18.00 0.22 -3.32
CA ARG A 119 17.13 -0.38 -4.34
C ARG A 119 15.69 -0.01 -4.03
N LEU A 120 14.94 0.28 -5.08
CA LEU A 120 13.48 0.35 -5.01
C LEU A 120 12.96 -1.09 -4.91
N ALA A 121 12.49 -1.47 -3.73
CA ALA A 121 11.80 -2.73 -3.52
C ALA A 121 10.32 -2.53 -3.83
N ILE A 122 9.80 -3.27 -4.81
CA ILE A 122 8.39 -3.26 -5.19
C ILE A 122 7.84 -4.65 -4.87
N GLN A 123 6.71 -4.72 -4.16
CA GLN A 123 6.08 -6.00 -3.90
C GLN A 123 5.64 -6.67 -5.21
N GLY A 124 5.97 -7.96 -5.37
CA GLY A 124 5.56 -8.73 -6.55
C GLY A 124 4.05 -8.93 -6.62
N LYS A 125 3.49 -9.14 -7.82
CA LYS A 125 2.05 -9.37 -8.04
C LYS A 125 1.42 -10.41 -7.10
N GLY A 126 2.15 -11.47 -6.73
CA GLY A 126 1.68 -12.52 -5.80
C GLY A 126 1.82 -12.20 -4.30
N ALA A 127 2.59 -11.17 -3.93
CA ALA A 127 2.76 -10.70 -2.55
C ALA A 127 1.63 -9.76 -2.10
N THR A 128 0.76 -9.35 -3.03
CA THR A 128 -0.45 -8.55 -2.78
C THR A 128 -1.57 -9.35 -2.10
N LYS A 129 -1.42 -10.67 -1.97
CA LYS A 129 -2.35 -11.53 -1.24
C LYS A 129 -2.21 -11.24 0.26
N PRO A 130 -3.25 -10.75 0.94
CA PRO A 130 -3.19 -10.47 2.36
C PRO A 130 -2.82 -11.75 3.12
N LYS A 131 -1.76 -11.70 3.93
CA LYS A 131 -1.34 -12.85 4.73
C LYS A 131 -2.03 -12.84 6.08
N LEU A 132 -2.89 -13.83 6.31
CA LEU A 132 -3.39 -14.13 7.64
C LEU A 132 -2.37 -14.96 8.43
N SER A 133 -2.42 -14.88 9.76
CA SER A 133 -1.70 -15.83 10.61
C SER A 133 -2.29 -17.23 10.42
N PRO A 134 -1.57 -18.33 10.69
CA PRO A 134 -2.11 -19.69 10.49
C PRO A 134 -3.48 -19.91 11.13
N LYS A 135 -3.69 -19.42 12.38
CA LYS A 135 -4.97 -19.57 13.09
C LYS A 135 -6.10 -18.76 12.48
N THR A 136 -5.82 -17.53 12.04
CA THR A 136 -6.85 -16.69 11.39
C THR A 136 -7.12 -17.11 9.96
N GLN A 137 -6.13 -17.71 9.30
CA GLN A 137 -6.29 -18.34 8.00
C GLN A 137 -7.24 -19.54 8.09
N GLU A 138 -7.08 -20.43 9.08
CA GLU A 138 -7.96 -21.58 9.28
C GLU A 138 -9.44 -21.16 9.46
N MET A 139 -9.69 -20.12 10.28
CA MET A 139 -11.04 -19.57 10.48
C MET A 139 -11.60 -18.95 9.20
N PHE A 140 -10.75 -18.23 8.45
CA PHE A 140 -11.15 -17.66 7.17
C PHE A 140 -11.50 -18.76 6.15
N ASP A 141 -10.66 -19.79 6.06
CA ASP A 141 -10.85 -20.92 5.15
C ASP A 141 -12.12 -21.71 5.49
N ALA A 142 -12.40 -21.93 6.78
CA ALA A 142 -13.63 -22.56 7.23
C ALA A 142 -14.88 -21.76 6.82
N PHE A 143 -14.83 -20.43 6.94
CA PHE A 143 -15.89 -19.55 6.49
C PHE A 143 -16.07 -19.62 4.96
N VAL A 144 -15.03 -19.36 4.16
CA VAL A 144 -15.20 -19.25 2.70
C VAL A 144 -15.46 -20.57 1.98
N THR A 145 -15.09 -21.70 2.60
CA THR A 145 -15.36 -23.04 2.06
C THR A 145 -16.84 -23.39 2.15
N LEU A 146 -17.51 -22.96 3.22
CA LEU A 146 -18.91 -23.31 3.49
C LEU A 146 -19.91 -22.22 3.06
N ALA A 147 -19.45 -20.98 2.93
CA ALA A 147 -20.30 -19.84 2.64
C ALA A 147 -20.93 -19.90 1.24
N ASN A 148 -22.20 -19.52 1.17
CA ASN A 148 -22.82 -19.19 -0.11
C ASN A 148 -22.30 -17.82 -0.59
N LYS A 149 -21.47 -17.85 -1.64
CA LYS A 149 -20.75 -16.67 -2.16
C LYS A 149 -21.64 -15.61 -2.83
N ASN A 150 -22.91 -15.93 -3.07
CA ASN A 150 -23.90 -14.99 -3.63
C ASN A 150 -24.77 -14.35 -2.55
N SER A 151 -24.94 -15.02 -1.42
CA SER A 151 -25.76 -14.54 -0.30
C SER A 151 -25.46 -15.35 0.96
N LEU A 152 -24.82 -14.72 1.94
CA LEU A 152 -24.46 -15.34 3.22
C LEU A 152 -25.71 -15.69 4.02
N HIS A 153 -25.83 -16.97 4.37
CA HIS A 153 -26.82 -17.44 5.34
C HIS A 153 -26.44 -16.96 6.76
N PRO A 154 -27.37 -16.87 7.74
CA PRO A 154 -27.03 -16.55 9.13
C PRO A 154 -25.86 -17.35 9.73
N LEU A 155 -25.74 -18.64 9.38
CA LEU A 155 -24.61 -19.49 9.81
C LEU A 155 -23.28 -19.10 9.15
N ASP A 156 -23.31 -18.54 7.94
CA ASP A 156 -22.09 -18.05 7.28
C ASP A 156 -21.65 -16.72 7.91
N TRP A 157 -22.61 -15.87 8.27
CA TRP A 157 -22.35 -14.67 9.07
C TRP A 157 -21.73 -14.99 10.42
N GLU A 158 -22.21 -16.02 11.10
CA GLU A 158 -21.63 -16.48 12.37
C GLU A 158 -20.14 -16.84 12.20
N ARG A 159 -19.81 -17.68 11.21
CA ARG A 159 -18.41 -18.03 10.90
C ARG A 159 -17.56 -16.82 10.52
N PHE A 160 -18.12 -15.87 9.77
CA PHE A 160 -17.44 -14.62 9.44
C PHE A 160 -17.13 -13.78 10.69
N TYR A 161 -18.07 -13.70 11.64
CA TYR A 161 -17.87 -13.00 12.92
C TYR A 161 -16.86 -13.71 13.82
N GLU A 162 -16.80 -15.04 13.78
CA GLU A 162 -15.73 -15.81 14.44
C GLU A 162 -14.36 -15.47 13.87
N PHE A 163 -14.23 -15.42 12.54
CA PHE A 163 -13.02 -14.94 11.87
C PHE A 163 -12.65 -13.51 12.30
N ALA A 164 -13.61 -12.57 12.29
CA ALA A 164 -13.38 -11.19 12.69
C ALA A 164 -12.89 -11.08 14.15
N ARG A 165 -13.52 -11.84 15.05
CA ARG A 165 -13.12 -11.94 16.46
C ARG A 165 -11.72 -12.54 16.62
N ALA A 166 -11.41 -13.60 15.87
CA ALA A 166 -10.07 -14.21 15.88
C ALA A 166 -9.00 -13.21 15.42
N CYS A 167 -9.26 -12.44 14.36
CA CYS A 167 -8.35 -11.37 13.93
C CYS A 167 -8.06 -10.36 15.04
N HIS A 168 -9.06 -9.97 15.81
CA HIS A 168 -8.90 -9.06 16.94
C HIS A 168 -8.09 -9.70 18.08
N VAL A 169 -8.50 -10.88 18.56
CA VAL A 169 -7.86 -11.60 19.66
C VAL A 169 -6.38 -11.87 19.36
N PHE A 170 -6.07 -12.31 18.13
CA PHE A 170 -4.69 -12.59 17.72
C PHE A 170 -3.94 -11.36 17.19
N ARG A 171 -4.51 -10.16 17.30
CA ARG A 171 -3.92 -8.89 16.84
C ARG A 171 -3.41 -8.95 15.40
N THR A 172 -4.15 -9.65 14.54
CA THR A 172 -3.79 -9.78 13.12
C THR A 172 -3.86 -8.41 12.45
N LYS A 173 -2.82 -8.04 11.69
CA LYS A 173 -2.77 -6.78 10.93
C LYS A 173 -3.60 -6.84 9.64
N THR A 174 -4.86 -7.27 9.75
CA THR A 174 -5.81 -7.32 8.62
C THR A 174 -6.73 -6.11 8.71
N ASN A 175 -6.82 -5.32 7.65
CA ASN A 175 -7.77 -4.21 7.50
C ASN A 175 -8.94 -4.63 6.59
N GLU A 176 -9.92 -3.75 6.44
CA GLU A 176 -11.09 -3.95 5.56
C GLU A 176 -10.66 -4.31 4.13
N GLU A 177 -9.73 -3.56 3.56
CA GLU A 177 -9.21 -3.82 2.21
C GLU A 177 -8.60 -5.22 2.06
N ASN A 178 -7.87 -5.70 3.08
CA ASN A 178 -7.34 -7.06 3.09
C ASN A 178 -8.45 -8.11 3.13
N VAL A 179 -9.52 -7.90 3.89
CA VAL A 179 -10.65 -8.84 3.91
C VAL A 179 -11.39 -8.85 2.58
N PHE A 180 -11.63 -7.69 1.97
CA PHE A 180 -12.20 -7.58 0.63
C PHE A 180 -11.42 -8.43 -0.38
N ARG A 181 -10.09 -8.29 -0.41
CA ARG A 181 -9.22 -9.04 -1.32
C ARG A 181 -9.24 -10.53 -1.06
N LEU A 182 -9.23 -10.94 0.21
CA LEU A 182 -9.32 -12.35 0.60
C LEU A 182 -10.65 -12.98 0.12
N LEU A 183 -11.76 -12.25 0.23
CA LEU A 183 -13.08 -12.68 -0.24
C LEU A 183 -13.14 -12.81 -1.77
N VAL A 184 -12.70 -11.78 -2.51
CA VAL A 184 -12.65 -11.83 -3.98
C VAL A 184 -11.80 -13.02 -4.45
N HIS A 185 -10.65 -13.24 -3.79
CA HIS A 185 -9.80 -14.39 -4.12
C HIS A 185 -10.46 -15.73 -3.79
N ALA A 186 -11.29 -15.79 -2.75
CA ALA A 186 -12.08 -16.96 -2.43
C ALA A 186 -13.26 -17.17 -3.42
N GLY A 187 -13.47 -16.27 -4.38
CA GLY A 187 -14.47 -16.38 -5.45
C GLY A 187 -15.80 -15.70 -5.13
N PHE A 188 -15.82 -14.75 -4.20
CA PHE A 188 -16.96 -13.85 -4.01
C PHE A 188 -17.00 -12.80 -5.12
N ASP A 189 -18.21 -12.38 -5.49
CA ASP A 189 -18.41 -11.22 -6.37
C ASP A 189 -17.82 -9.95 -5.73
N GLU A 190 -17.24 -9.05 -6.54
CA GLU A 190 -16.56 -7.85 -6.03
C GLU A 190 -17.51 -6.92 -5.26
N GLU A 191 -18.73 -6.68 -5.75
CA GLU A 191 -19.69 -5.81 -5.06
C GLU A 191 -20.11 -6.42 -3.71
N TYR A 192 -20.29 -7.74 -3.70
CA TYR A 192 -20.70 -8.43 -2.48
C TYR A 192 -19.55 -8.59 -1.47
N ALA A 193 -18.34 -8.87 -1.94
CA ALA A 193 -17.13 -8.91 -1.13
C ALA A 193 -16.88 -7.55 -0.46
N LEU A 194 -17.13 -6.44 -1.16
CA LEU A 194 -16.99 -5.09 -0.59
C LEU A 194 -17.96 -4.89 0.57
N LYS A 195 -19.24 -5.25 0.41
CA LYS A 195 -20.25 -5.17 1.48
C LYS A 195 -19.82 -5.94 2.72
N ILE A 196 -19.35 -7.18 2.56
CA ILE A 196 -18.87 -8.02 3.67
C ILE A 196 -17.62 -7.42 4.33
N ALA A 197 -16.68 -6.90 3.54
CA ALA A 197 -15.47 -6.28 4.04
C ALA A 197 -15.75 -5.00 4.85
N THR A 198 -16.69 -4.18 4.42
CA THR A 198 -17.15 -3.00 5.17
C THR A 198 -17.74 -3.39 6.52
N VAL A 199 -18.50 -4.50 6.58
CA VAL A 199 -18.96 -5.06 7.87
C VAL A 199 -17.77 -5.41 8.76
N TYR A 200 -16.71 -6.03 8.22
CA TYR A 200 -15.48 -6.28 8.99
C TYR A 200 -14.81 -4.99 9.49
N GLY A 201 -14.73 -3.96 8.64
CA GLY A 201 -14.22 -2.63 9.01
C GLY A 201 -14.93 -2.09 10.25
N HIS A 202 -16.27 -2.06 10.22
CA HIS A 202 -17.09 -1.63 11.34
C HIS A 202 -16.91 -2.49 12.60
N LEU A 203 -16.86 -3.81 12.47
CA LEU A 203 -16.61 -4.71 13.61
C LEU A 203 -15.27 -4.42 14.27
N ARG A 204 -14.24 -4.17 13.47
CA ARG A 204 -12.90 -3.87 13.97
C ARG A 204 -12.84 -2.53 14.67
N GLU A 205 -13.55 -1.52 14.18
CA GLU A 205 -13.70 -0.23 14.86
C GLU A 205 -14.41 -0.39 16.18
N PHE A 206 -15.54 -1.11 16.21
CA PHE A 206 -16.30 -1.37 17.43
C PHE A 206 -15.46 -2.09 18.50
N GLN A 207 -14.70 -3.12 18.11
CA GLN A 207 -13.83 -3.86 19.00
C GLN A 207 -12.64 -3.06 19.55
N ARG A 208 -12.35 -1.84 19.04
CA ARG A 208 -11.33 -0.96 19.67
C ARG A 208 -11.81 -0.35 20.99
N TYR A 209 -13.11 -0.36 21.22
CA TYR A 209 -13.74 0.24 22.40
C TYR A 209 -14.10 -0.78 23.49
N ILE A 210 -13.78 -2.06 23.27
CA ILE A 210 -13.99 -3.19 24.20
C ILE A 210 -12.63 -3.73 24.60
#